data_AF-A0A3G6RDU2-F1
#
_entry.id   AF-A0A3G6RDU2-F1
#
_cell.length_a   1.000
_cell.length_b   1.000
_cell.length_c   1.000
_cell.angle_alpha   90.00
_cell.angle_beta   90.00
_cell.angle_gamma   90.00
#
_symmetry.space_group_name_H-M   'P 1'
#
loop_
_entity.id
_entity.type
_entity.pdbx_description
1 polymer ?
#
loop_
_entity_poly.entity_id
_entity_poly.type
_entity_poly.pdbx_seq_one_letter_code
_entity_poly.pdbx_strand_id
1 'polypeptide(L)'
;MSLTKCPQCQNQVNSTDIFCAECDYLLKDHSTKQTSTIPSPQTPKKQNNGCGIVMLFIGLLFMVFLIKTCSKTKDESDFSTNSVTQLSKEDSIKNKARIDSIDNQQKIEDEKFSKTKAGKIHKKHPEWSKEDCVSISQHKIWIGMHYDMLVYMRGKPDNVNTSNYGHGPNYQACWHDYDASCFYFDESQIITSYN
;
A
#
# COMPACT_ATOMS: atom_id res chain seq x y z
N MET A 1 -0.34 1.75 42.72
CA MET A 1 -0.54 1.74 41.25
C MET A 1 -1.96 1.28 41.01
N SER A 2 -2.73 2.00 40.21
CA SER A 2 -4.09 1.59 39.83
C SER A 2 -4.02 0.41 38.86
N LEU A 3 -4.80 -0.63 39.13
CA LEU A 3 -4.94 -1.79 38.26
C LEU A 3 -6.27 -1.69 37.51
N THR A 4 -6.26 -1.98 36.22
CA THR A 4 -7.45 -2.09 35.38
C THR A 4 -7.53 -3.50 34.78
N LYS A 5 -8.69 -3.89 34.25
CA LYS A 5 -8.84 -5.19 33.56
C LYS A 5 -8.74 -4.98 32.06
N CYS A 6 -8.00 -5.84 31.38
CA CYS A 6 -7.99 -5.88 29.92
C CYS A 6 -9.40 -6.23 29.41
N PRO A 7 -10.00 -5.47 28.48
CA PRO A 7 -11.34 -5.75 28.00
C PRO A 7 -11.42 -7.05 27.19
N GLN A 8 -10.31 -7.48 26.58
CA GLN A 8 -10.27 -8.68 25.74
C GLN A 8 -10.08 -9.97 26.54
N CYS A 9 -9.15 -10.01 27.51
CA CYS A 9 -8.83 -11.22 28.27
C CYS A 9 -9.18 -11.17 29.77
N GLN A 10 -9.69 -10.04 30.27
CA GLN A 10 -10.09 -9.81 31.68
C GLN A 10 -8.96 -9.90 32.72
N ASN A 11 -7.72 -10.10 32.30
CA ASN A 11 -6.55 -10.10 33.18
C ASN A 11 -6.26 -8.70 33.72
N GLN A 12 -5.69 -8.64 34.94
CA GLN A 12 -5.28 -7.38 35.56
C GLN A 12 -4.03 -6.84 34.86
N VAL A 13 -4.07 -5.57 34.47
CA VAL A 13 -3.00 -4.85 33.78
C VAL A 13 -2.73 -3.54 34.52
N ASN A 14 -1.50 -3.03 34.43
CA ASN A 14 -1.19 -1.72 35.01
C ASN A 14 -1.85 -0.64 34.16
N SER A 15 -2.46 0.37 34.79
CA SER A 15 -3.10 1.47 34.07
C SER A 15 -2.15 2.30 33.19
N THR A 16 -0.83 2.12 33.34
CA THR A 16 0.20 2.76 32.50
C THR A 16 0.59 1.94 31.27
N ASP A 17 0.19 0.67 31.19
CA ASP A 17 0.60 -0.22 30.10
C ASP A 17 -0.14 0.11 28.80
N ILE A 18 0.59 0.13 27.68
CA ILE A 18 0.01 0.40 26.36
C ILE A 18 -0.67 -0.85 25.80
N PHE A 19 -0.13 -2.03 26.11
CA PHE A 19 -0.61 -3.32 25.64
C PHE A 19 -0.80 -4.28 26.80
N CYS A 20 -1.78 -5.18 26.69
CA CYS A 20 -1.95 -6.28 27.63
C CYS A 20 -0.89 -7.36 27.39
N ALA A 21 -0.06 -7.66 28.39
CA ALA A 21 1.02 -8.65 28.29
C ALA A 21 0.55 -10.09 27.95
N GLU A 22 -0.73 -10.40 28.15
CA GLU A 22 -1.28 -11.75 27.95
C GLU A 22 -1.90 -11.95 26.58
N CYS A 23 -2.36 -10.89 25.92
CA CYS A 23 -3.08 -11.02 24.65
C CYS A 23 -2.74 -9.95 23.62
N ASP A 24 -1.73 -9.12 23.88
CA ASP A 24 -1.26 -8.00 23.06
C ASP A 24 -2.35 -6.97 22.68
N TYR A 25 -3.48 -6.97 23.39
CA TYR A 25 -4.56 -6.00 23.17
C TYR A 25 -4.12 -4.58 23.56
N LEU A 26 -4.29 -3.62 22.66
CA LEU A 26 -4.00 -2.19 22.87
C LEU A 26 -5.01 -1.58 23.86
N LEU A 27 -4.53 -1.14 25.03
CA LEU A 27 -5.35 -0.63 26.14
C LEU A 27 -5.69 0.86 26.04
N LYS A 28 -5.10 1.59 25.08
CA LYS A 28 -5.22 3.03 24.95
C LYS A 28 -6.35 3.42 23.99
N ASP A 29 -7.51 3.72 24.54
CA ASP A 29 -8.46 4.64 23.91
C ASP A 29 -9.12 5.50 25.00
N HIS A 30 -8.99 6.82 24.88
CA HIS A 30 -9.57 7.88 25.73
C HIS A 30 -8.93 8.22 27.10
N SER A 31 -7.97 9.16 27.08
CA SER A 31 -7.90 10.36 27.95
C SER A 31 -6.62 11.12 27.52
N THR A 32 -6.62 12.36 27.04
CA THR A 32 -7.28 13.56 27.53
C THR A 32 -7.31 14.60 26.39
N LYS A 33 -8.46 15.22 26.14
CA LYS A 33 -8.54 16.53 25.48
C LYS A 33 -7.83 17.56 26.36
N GLN A 34 -6.58 17.89 26.05
CA GLN A 34 -5.98 19.16 26.46
C GLN A 34 -5.69 19.98 25.21
N THR A 35 -6.65 20.84 24.87
CA THR A 35 -6.48 21.91 23.90
C THR A 35 -5.57 22.96 24.53
N SER A 36 -4.26 22.82 24.34
CA SER A 36 -3.30 23.89 24.60
C SER A 36 -3.04 24.63 23.29
N THR A 37 -3.60 25.83 23.19
CA THR A 37 -3.32 26.80 22.13
C THR A 37 -1.86 27.24 22.23
N ILE A 38 -1.00 26.80 21.31
CA ILE A 38 0.39 27.26 21.16
C ILE A 38 0.54 27.94 19.80
N PRO A 39 1.29 29.06 19.69
CA PRO A 39 1.33 29.90 18.50
C PRO A 39 2.07 29.23 17.33
N SER A 40 1.54 29.47 16.14
CA SER A 40 2.07 29.04 14.85
C SER A 40 3.53 29.47 14.62
N PRO A 41 4.46 28.55 14.26
CA PRO A 41 5.77 28.91 13.76
C PRO A 41 5.69 29.32 12.29
N GLN A 42 6.23 30.49 11.98
CA GLN A 42 6.35 31.00 10.61
C GLN A 42 7.25 30.08 9.78
N THR A 43 6.71 29.56 8.69
CA THR A 43 7.44 28.79 7.68
C THR A 43 8.24 29.71 6.75
N PRO A 44 9.48 29.34 6.38
CA PRO A 44 10.24 30.05 5.35
C PRO A 44 9.69 29.75 3.95
N LYS A 45 9.54 30.84 3.19
CA LYS A 45 9.02 30.91 1.82
C LYS A 45 9.96 30.19 0.85
N LYS A 46 9.52 29.07 0.28
CA LYS A 46 10.20 28.37 -0.83
C LYS A 46 9.65 28.89 -2.16
N GLN A 47 10.54 29.44 -2.99
CA GLN A 47 10.22 29.82 -4.37
C GLN A 47 10.22 28.58 -5.27
N ASN A 48 9.22 28.47 -6.14
CA ASN A 48 9.23 27.57 -7.28
C ASN A 48 8.50 28.18 -8.49
N ASN A 49 9.27 28.28 -9.57
CA ASN A 49 8.85 28.72 -10.90
C ASN A 49 7.96 27.64 -11.54
N GLY A 50 6.83 28.03 -12.13
CA GLY A 50 5.85 27.12 -12.74
C GLY A 50 5.36 27.59 -14.10
N CYS A 51 6.22 27.47 -15.12
CA CYS A 51 5.86 27.53 -16.54
C CYS A 51 5.35 26.16 -16.98
N GLY A 52 4.02 25.94 -16.97
CA GLY A 52 3.46 24.62 -17.33
C GLY A 52 2.00 24.62 -17.83
N ILE A 53 1.28 25.73 -17.75
CA ILE A 53 -0.15 25.78 -18.09
C ILE A 53 -0.39 25.88 -19.61
N VAL A 54 0.61 26.26 -20.41
CA VAL A 54 0.43 26.48 -21.86
C VAL A 54 0.36 25.18 -22.67
N MET A 55 0.92 24.07 -22.19
CA MET A 55 0.93 22.79 -22.93
C MET A 55 -0.40 22.01 -22.88
N LEU A 56 -1.28 22.31 -21.93
CA LEU A 56 -2.55 21.60 -21.77
C LEU A 56 -3.61 22.04 -22.80
N PHE A 57 -3.58 23.30 -23.24
CA PHE A 57 -4.58 23.82 -24.19
C PHE A 57 -4.31 23.46 -25.65
N ILE A 58 -3.04 23.24 -26.04
CA ILE A 58 -2.68 22.87 -27.42
C ILE A 58 -3.05 21.40 -27.72
N GLY A 59 -2.90 20.50 -26.74
CA GLY A 59 -3.28 19.09 -26.90
C GLY A 59 -4.79 18.87 -27.06
N LEU A 60 -5.61 19.64 -26.35
CA LEU A 60 -7.08 19.52 -26.39
C LEU A 60 -7.66 19.97 -27.73
N LEU A 61 -7.05 20.96 -28.39
CA LEU A 61 -7.46 21.43 -29.73
C LEU A 61 -7.12 20.41 -30.83
N PHE A 62 -6.00 19.69 -30.72
CA PHE A 62 -5.65 18.61 -31.68
C PHE A 62 -6.61 17.42 -31.60
N MET A 63 -7.05 17.03 -30.40
CA MET A 63 -8.01 15.93 -30.24
C MET A 63 -9.38 16.24 -30.85
N VAL A 64 -9.86 17.49 -30.74
CA VAL A 64 -11.12 17.92 -31.38
C VAL A 64 -11.01 17.92 -32.91
N PHE A 65 -9.84 18.26 -33.46
CA PHE A 65 -9.61 18.28 -34.90
C PHE A 65 -9.61 16.87 -35.53
N LEU A 66 -9.03 15.88 -34.83
CA LEU A 66 -9.03 14.47 -35.27
C LEU A 66 -10.44 13.85 -35.27
N ILE A 67 -11.29 14.20 -34.30
CA ILE A 67 -12.67 13.68 -34.25
C ILE A 67 -13.51 14.23 -35.41
N LYS A 68 -13.30 15.49 -35.82
CA LYS A 68 -14.07 16.12 -36.89
C LYS A 68 -13.70 15.66 -38.31
N THR A 69 -12.49 15.15 -38.51
CA THR A 69 -12.02 14.70 -39.83
C THR A 69 -12.47 13.29 -40.20
N CYS A 70 -13.00 12.51 -39.25
CA CYS A 70 -13.44 11.12 -39.48
C CYS A 70 -14.95 10.93 -39.70
N SER A 71 -15.79 11.97 -39.69
CA SER A 71 -17.27 11.81 -39.74
C SER A 71 -17.91 12.14 -41.10
N LYS A 72 -17.26 11.80 -42.22
CA LYS A 72 -17.91 11.80 -43.53
C LYS A 72 -17.66 10.50 -44.29
N THR A 73 -18.54 9.54 -44.04
CA THR A 73 -18.91 8.51 -45.01
C THR A 73 -20.36 8.15 -44.77
N LYS A 74 -21.22 8.59 -45.69
CA LYS A 74 -22.51 7.96 -45.94
C LYS A 74 -22.20 6.74 -46.77
N ASP A 75 -22.63 5.56 -46.32
CA ASP A 75 -22.91 4.45 -47.21
C ASP A 75 -24.10 3.66 -46.64
N GLU A 76 -25.17 3.63 -47.42
CA GLU A 76 -26.23 2.63 -47.39
C GLU A 76 -25.59 1.25 -47.61
N SER A 77 -25.82 0.32 -46.70
CA SER A 77 -25.63 -1.09 -46.98
C SER A 77 -26.80 -1.88 -46.41
N ASP A 78 -27.52 -2.53 -47.31
CA ASP A 78 -28.54 -3.53 -47.00
C ASP A 78 -27.89 -4.65 -46.19
N PHE A 79 -28.15 -4.62 -44.88
CA PHE A 79 -27.58 -5.55 -43.93
C PHE A 79 -28.40 -6.84 -43.90
N SER A 80 -27.92 -7.83 -44.64
CA SER A 80 -28.38 -9.21 -44.60
C SER A 80 -28.34 -9.76 -43.17
N THR A 81 -29.52 -9.98 -42.59
CA THR A 81 -29.77 -10.34 -41.18
C THR A 81 -29.28 -11.74 -40.77
N ASN A 82 -28.65 -12.50 -41.67
CA ASN A 82 -28.13 -13.84 -41.38
C ASN A 82 -26.65 -13.89 -40.96
N SER A 83 -25.86 -12.83 -41.15
CA SER A 83 -24.42 -12.85 -40.74
C SER A 83 -24.19 -12.45 -39.28
N VAL A 84 -25.14 -11.74 -38.66
CA VAL A 84 -25.06 -11.25 -37.28
C VAL A 84 -25.01 -12.39 -36.26
N THR A 85 -25.76 -13.46 -36.51
CA THR A 85 -25.89 -14.57 -35.55
C THR A 85 -24.68 -15.51 -35.57
N GLN A 86 -23.91 -15.56 -36.67
CA GLN A 86 -22.67 -16.34 -36.74
C GLN A 86 -21.47 -15.58 -36.16
N LEU A 87 -21.34 -14.27 -36.40
CA LEU A 87 -20.30 -13.43 -35.79
C LEU A 87 -20.35 -13.46 -34.25
N SER A 88 -21.55 -13.42 -33.68
CA SER A 88 -21.76 -13.48 -32.22
C SER A 88 -21.23 -14.76 -31.55
N LYS A 89 -21.26 -15.91 -32.24
CA LYS A 89 -20.85 -17.20 -31.65
C LYS A 89 -19.33 -17.42 -31.79
N GLU A 90 -18.75 -17.05 -32.92
CA GLU A 90 -17.31 -17.15 -33.16
C GLU A 90 -16.52 -16.24 -32.20
N ASP A 91 -17.02 -15.01 -31.98
CA ASP A 91 -16.41 -14.06 -31.04
C ASP A 91 -16.49 -14.54 -29.59
N SER A 92 -17.59 -15.21 -29.21
CA SER A 92 -17.74 -15.81 -27.87
C SER A 92 -16.75 -16.95 -27.65
N ILE A 93 -16.57 -17.84 -28.64
CA ILE A 93 -15.64 -18.96 -28.57
C ILE A 93 -14.19 -18.46 -28.47
N LYS A 94 -13.81 -17.47 -29.30
CA LYS A 94 -12.46 -16.89 -29.30
C LYS A 94 -12.13 -16.16 -28.01
N ASN A 95 -13.09 -15.46 -27.41
CA ASN A 95 -12.90 -14.79 -26.13
C ASN A 95 -12.75 -15.80 -24.98
N LYS A 96 -13.55 -16.88 -24.98
CA LYS A 96 -13.40 -17.95 -23.99
C LYS A 96 -12.01 -18.60 -24.05
N ALA A 97 -11.55 -18.98 -25.24
CA ALA A 97 -10.22 -19.56 -25.42
C ALA A 97 -9.08 -18.63 -24.95
N ARG A 98 -9.24 -17.31 -25.14
CA ARG A 98 -8.29 -16.30 -24.61
C ARG A 98 -8.29 -16.23 -23.09
N ILE A 99 -9.47 -16.22 -22.47
CA ILE A 99 -9.61 -16.19 -21.00
C ILE A 99 -9.00 -17.46 -20.39
N ASP A 100 -9.32 -18.64 -20.95
CA ASP A 100 -8.79 -19.92 -20.48
C ASP A 100 -7.25 -19.97 -20.60
N SER A 101 -6.69 -19.38 -21.65
CA SER A 101 -5.25 -19.25 -21.84
C SER A 101 -4.59 -18.34 -20.78
N ILE A 102 -5.21 -17.19 -20.47
CA ILE A 102 -4.73 -16.27 -19.43
C ILE A 102 -4.77 -16.92 -18.05
N ASP A 103 -5.88 -17.61 -17.71
CA ASP A 103 -6.04 -18.31 -16.44
C ASP A 103 -4.99 -19.42 -16.27
N ASN A 104 -4.75 -20.23 -17.32
CA ASN A 104 -3.70 -21.25 -17.29
C ASN A 104 -2.30 -20.64 -17.14
N GLN A 105 -2.01 -19.54 -17.82
CA GLN A 105 -0.72 -18.85 -17.69
C GLN A 105 -0.52 -18.32 -16.26
N GLN A 106 -1.56 -17.71 -15.68
CA GLN A 106 -1.53 -17.18 -14.32
C GLN A 106 -1.34 -18.30 -13.29
N LYS A 107 -1.99 -19.46 -13.47
CA LYS A 107 -1.77 -20.64 -12.61
C LYS A 107 -0.32 -21.13 -12.67
N ILE A 108 0.26 -21.23 -13.86
CA ILE A 108 1.67 -21.64 -14.02
C ILE A 108 2.60 -20.66 -13.31
N GLU A 109 2.34 -19.35 -13.43
CA GLU A 109 3.11 -18.30 -12.76
C GLU A 109 2.96 -18.34 -11.25
N ASP A 110 1.76 -18.57 -10.74
CA ASP A 110 1.46 -18.70 -9.31
C ASP A 110 2.10 -19.95 -8.72
N GLU A 111 2.04 -21.08 -9.42
CA GLU A 111 2.74 -22.31 -9.04
C GLU A 111 4.26 -22.09 -9.00
N LYS A 112 4.82 -21.39 -10.00
CA LYS A 112 6.24 -21.06 -10.01
C LYS A 112 6.60 -20.12 -8.85
N PHE A 113 5.78 -19.10 -8.59
CA PHE A 113 5.98 -18.16 -7.50
C PHE A 113 5.93 -18.86 -6.13
N SER A 114 4.95 -19.75 -5.91
CA SER A 114 4.76 -20.48 -4.65
C SER A 114 5.98 -21.31 -4.23
N LYS A 115 6.80 -21.74 -5.20
CA LYS A 115 8.04 -22.51 -4.97
C LYS A 115 9.22 -21.64 -4.54
N THR A 116 9.16 -20.32 -4.79
CA THR A 116 10.23 -19.37 -4.45
C THR A 116 10.27 -19.05 -2.94
N LYS A 117 11.33 -18.37 -2.48
CA LYS A 117 11.38 -17.84 -1.10
C LYS A 117 10.23 -16.85 -0.85
N ALA A 118 10.00 -15.93 -1.78
CA ALA A 118 8.91 -14.95 -1.72
C ALA A 118 7.53 -15.63 -1.64
N GLY A 119 7.28 -16.66 -2.44
CA GLY A 119 6.02 -17.42 -2.40
C GLY A 119 5.77 -18.12 -1.06
N LYS A 120 6.85 -18.59 -0.40
CA LYS A 120 6.74 -19.14 0.96
C LYS A 120 6.41 -18.08 2.01
N ILE A 121 6.92 -16.85 1.84
CA ILE A 121 6.57 -15.70 2.70
C ILE A 121 5.10 -15.33 2.48
N HIS A 122 4.68 -15.15 1.23
CA HIS A 122 3.30 -14.81 0.87
C HIS A 122 2.29 -15.86 1.33
N LYS A 123 2.65 -17.15 1.33
CA LYS A 123 1.80 -18.20 1.90
C LYS A 123 1.54 -18.02 3.40
N LYS A 124 2.49 -17.43 4.14
CA LYS A 124 2.35 -17.11 5.57
C LYS A 124 1.66 -15.76 5.80
N HIS A 125 1.87 -14.82 4.89
CA HIS A 125 1.37 -13.45 4.91
C HIS A 125 0.62 -13.13 3.60
N PRO A 126 -0.58 -13.69 3.39
CA PRO A 126 -1.37 -13.46 2.18
C PRO A 126 -1.83 -12.01 2.03
N GLU A 127 -1.85 -11.24 3.12
CA GLU A 127 -2.15 -9.81 3.16
C GLU A 127 -1.03 -8.94 2.55
N TRP A 128 0.19 -9.46 2.44
CA TRP A 128 1.31 -8.76 1.81
C TRP A 128 1.31 -8.95 0.30
N SER A 129 1.67 -7.91 -0.44
CA SER A 129 1.79 -8.03 -1.90
C SER A 129 2.89 -9.01 -2.29
N LYS A 130 2.81 -9.56 -3.52
CA LYS A 130 3.85 -10.45 -4.04
C LYS A 130 5.18 -9.69 -4.16
N GLU A 131 5.11 -8.41 -4.51
CA GLU A 131 6.25 -7.50 -4.67
C GLU A 131 6.97 -7.25 -3.34
N ASP A 132 6.21 -7.01 -2.26
CA ASP A 132 6.78 -6.86 -0.92
C ASP A 132 7.45 -8.15 -0.47
N CYS A 133 6.80 -9.30 -0.70
CA CYS A 133 7.37 -10.61 -0.38
C CYS A 133 8.68 -10.87 -1.15
N VAL A 134 8.77 -10.42 -2.41
CA VAL A 134 10.02 -10.48 -3.19
C VAL A 134 11.09 -9.61 -2.56
N SER A 135 10.77 -8.36 -2.21
CA SER A 135 11.70 -7.43 -1.56
C SER A 135 12.21 -7.95 -0.21
N ILE A 136 11.32 -8.47 0.64
CA ILE A 136 11.65 -9.09 1.94
C ILE A 136 12.54 -10.32 1.72
N SER A 137 12.24 -11.17 0.73
CA SER A 137 13.06 -12.36 0.44
C SER A 137 14.50 -12.02 0.01
N GLN A 138 14.71 -10.78 -0.46
CA GLN A 138 15.99 -10.22 -0.86
C GLN A 138 16.64 -9.34 0.23
N HIS A 139 16.06 -9.31 1.43
CA HIS A 139 16.47 -8.46 2.55
C HIS A 139 16.53 -6.96 2.22
N LYS A 140 15.65 -6.50 1.32
CA LYS A 140 15.56 -5.08 0.95
C LYS A 140 14.71 -4.33 1.95
N ILE A 141 15.15 -3.13 2.29
CA ILE A 141 14.47 -2.18 3.15
C ILE A 141 14.08 -0.99 2.29
N TRP A 142 12.86 -0.47 2.47
CA TRP A 142 12.38 0.69 1.76
C TRP A 142 11.45 1.53 2.62
N ILE A 143 11.36 2.83 2.31
CA ILE A 143 10.37 3.72 2.90
C ILE A 143 8.99 3.35 2.35
N GLY A 144 7.99 3.26 3.22
CA GLY A 144 6.66 2.76 2.88
C GLY A 144 6.45 1.29 3.24
N MET A 145 7.49 0.55 3.66
CA MET A 145 7.29 -0.81 4.17
C MET A 145 6.57 -0.77 5.53
N HIS A 146 5.80 -1.80 5.83
CA HIS A 146 5.14 -1.92 7.13
C HIS A 146 6.13 -2.47 8.19
N TYR A 147 5.96 -2.07 9.44
CA TYR A 147 6.89 -2.40 10.54
C TYR A 147 6.95 -3.90 10.83
N ASP A 148 5.84 -4.62 10.72
CA ASP A 148 5.78 -6.07 10.85
C ASP A 148 6.64 -6.81 9.80
N MET A 149 6.72 -6.32 8.56
CA MET A 149 7.59 -6.85 7.51
C MET A 149 9.07 -6.70 7.88
N LEU A 150 9.42 -5.56 8.51
CA LEU A 150 10.77 -5.32 9.00
C LEU A 150 11.12 -6.28 10.15
N VAL A 151 10.18 -6.46 11.09
CA VAL A 151 10.33 -7.42 12.20
C VAL A 151 10.40 -8.86 11.70
N TYR A 152 9.65 -9.22 10.66
CA TYR A 152 9.74 -10.55 10.04
C TYR A 152 11.14 -10.81 9.48
N MET A 153 11.73 -9.81 8.84
CA MET A 153 13.04 -9.90 8.20
C MET A 153 14.20 -9.91 9.21
N ARG A 154 14.11 -9.12 10.29
CA ARG A 154 15.22 -8.88 11.23
C ARG A 154 15.02 -9.47 12.61
N GLY A 155 13.83 -9.98 12.92
CA GLY A 155 13.43 -10.31 14.29
C GLY A 155 12.95 -9.08 15.07
N LYS A 156 12.71 -9.26 16.37
CA LYS A 156 12.29 -8.15 17.24
C LYS A 156 13.43 -7.14 17.40
N PRO A 157 13.13 -5.83 17.46
CA PRO A 157 14.14 -4.82 17.77
C PRO A 157 14.63 -4.97 19.21
N ASP A 158 15.83 -4.46 19.47
CA ASP A 158 16.41 -4.38 20.81
C ASP A 158 15.66 -3.35 21.66
N ASN A 159 15.23 -2.25 21.03
CA ASN A 159 14.54 -1.14 21.70
C ASN A 159 13.43 -0.56 20.83
N VAL A 160 12.30 -0.20 21.45
CA VAL A 160 11.23 0.59 20.84
C VAL A 160 10.89 1.76 21.75
N ASN A 161 11.10 2.98 21.27
CA ASN A 161 10.88 4.21 22.02
C ASN A 161 9.85 5.10 21.31
N THR A 162 9.12 5.90 22.08
CA THR A 162 8.39 7.03 21.50
C THR A 162 9.38 8.08 21.02
N SER A 163 9.29 8.47 19.76
CA SER A 163 10.08 9.52 19.14
C SER A 163 9.38 10.87 19.29
N ASN A 164 10.15 11.92 19.53
CA ASN A 164 9.68 13.32 19.45
C ASN A 164 9.89 13.93 18.05
N TYR A 165 10.26 13.10 17.06
CA TYR A 165 10.46 13.53 15.68
C TYR A 165 9.11 13.59 14.95
N GLY A 166 8.67 14.80 14.58
CA GLY A 166 7.43 15.02 13.83
C GLY A 166 6.25 15.52 14.66
N HIS A 167 5.08 15.63 14.02
CA HIS A 167 3.83 15.98 14.69
C HIS A 167 3.02 14.72 14.98
N GLY A 168 2.76 14.45 16.27
CA GLY A 168 1.97 13.29 16.69
C GLY A 168 2.80 12.15 17.29
N PRO A 169 2.15 11.03 17.62
CA PRO A 169 2.80 9.84 18.16
C PRO A 169 3.69 9.19 17.08
N ASN A 170 5.00 9.35 17.26
CA ASN A 170 6.01 8.72 16.43
C ASN A 170 6.77 7.70 17.28
N TYR A 171 7.27 6.65 16.64
CA TYR A 171 7.99 5.55 17.26
C TYR A 171 9.34 5.38 16.58
N GLN A 172 10.31 4.91 17.33
CA GLN A 172 11.64 4.55 16.87
C GLN A 172 11.92 3.12 17.31
N ALA A 173 12.19 2.22 16.37
CA ALA A 173 12.63 0.86 16.65
C ALA A 173 14.09 0.67 16.21
N CYS A 174 14.95 0.18 17.10
CA CYS A 174 16.38 0.04 16.86
C CYS A 174 16.87 -1.41 16.95
N TRP A 175 17.76 -1.80 16.05
CA TRP A 175 18.58 -3.01 16.07
C TRP A 175 20.05 -2.61 16.08
N HIS A 176 20.81 -3.06 17.07
CA HIS A 176 22.20 -2.63 17.24
C HIS A 176 23.19 -3.27 16.26
N ASP A 177 22.85 -4.43 15.70
CA ASP A 177 23.75 -5.24 14.88
C ASP A 177 23.64 -4.98 13.35
N TYR A 178 22.93 -3.93 12.93
CA TYR A 178 22.68 -3.63 11.52
C TYR A 178 23.12 -2.22 11.11
N ASP A 179 23.59 -2.07 9.86
CA ASP A 179 24.05 -0.78 9.31
C ASP A 179 23.00 0.31 9.42
N ALA A 180 21.80 0.06 8.86
CA ALA A 180 20.61 0.83 9.20
C ALA A 180 20.08 0.29 10.52
N SER A 181 20.27 1.04 11.60
CA SER A 181 20.07 0.57 12.96
C SER A 181 18.72 0.99 13.52
N CYS A 182 18.24 2.21 13.25
CA CYS A 182 16.96 2.68 13.77
C CYS A 182 15.98 3.10 12.67
N PHE A 183 14.71 2.76 12.88
CA PHE A 183 13.60 2.98 11.96
C PHE A 183 12.53 3.79 12.65
N TYR A 184 11.95 4.74 11.91
CA TYR A 184 10.92 5.64 12.42
C TYR A 184 9.61 5.39 11.69
N PHE A 185 8.52 5.34 12.45
CA PHE A 185 7.16 5.13 11.96
C PHE A 185 6.15 5.79 12.90
N ASP A 186 4.94 6.02 12.42
CA ASP A 186 3.82 6.55 13.22
C ASP A 186 2.80 5.46 13.55
N GLU A 187 1.61 5.82 13.99
CA GLU A 187 0.52 4.87 14.30
C GLU A 187 0.08 4.01 13.11
N SER A 188 0.35 4.43 11.86
CA SER A 188 0.09 3.60 10.67
C SER A 188 1.06 2.43 10.53
N GLN A 189 2.11 2.37 11.36
CA GLN A 189 3.17 1.37 11.33
C GLN A 189 3.94 1.32 10.00
N ILE A 190 3.84 2.37 9.18
CA ILE A 190 4.61 2.52 7.96
C ILE A 190 5.95 3.18 8.26
N ILE A 191 7.04 2.57 7.81
CA ILE A 191 8.38 3.15 7.94
C ILE A 191 8.47 4.41 7.08
N THR A 192 8.75 5.55 7.71
CA THR A 192 8.87 6.87 7.06
C THR A 192 10.32 7.30 6.88
N SER A 193 11.23 6.81 7.73
CA SER A 193 12.67 7.07 7.63
C SER A 193 13.48 6.03 8.42
N TYR A 194 14.78 5.93 8.16
CA TYR A 194 15.73 5.13 8.92
C TYR A 194 17.15 5.72 8.82
N ASN A 195 18.03 5.36 9.77
CA ASN A 195 19.43 5.80 9.81
C ASN A 195 20.39 4.63 10.02
#